data_AF-A0A821SEM2-F1
#
_entry.id   AF-A0A821SEM2-F1
#
_cell.length_a   1.000
_cell.length_b   1.000
_cell.length_c   1.000
_cell.angle_alpha   90.00
_cell.angle_beta   90.00
_cell.angle_gamma   90.00
#
_symmetry.space_group_name_H-M   'P 1'
#
loop_
_entity.id
_entity.type
_entity.pdbx_description
1 polymer ?
#
loop_
_entity_poly.entity_id
_entity_poly.type
_entity_poly.pdbx_seq_one_letter_code
_entity_poly.pdbx_strand_id
1 'polypeptide(L)'
;DFFFQSWKFLLSNSIHYALRYDDTNKFVTEQICYQIPTCQVFYLSLSHEDEIQDILKYLSSNDYQRYNLTVLERLKLAGEDETFALEFVQQNGLQYLLKLFTHDGKLNNYENFTPHLLRSLHNIMINQQAIH
;
A
#
# COMPACT_ATOMS: atom_id res chain seq x y z
N ASP A 1 30.37 0.91 12.86
CA ASP A 1 29.80 -0.45 12.96
C ASP A 1 28.29 -0.55 12.82
N PHE A 2 27.48 0.35 13.43
CA PHE A 2 26.02 0.34 13.27
C PHE A 2 25.57 0.42 11.79
N PHE A 3 26.17 1.33 11.02
CA PHE A 3 25.85 1.51 9.60
C PHE A 3 26.06 0.22 8.79
N PHE A 4 27.18 -0.49 8.99
CA PHE A 4 27.48 -1.74 8.29
C PHE A 4 26.58 -2.91 8.72
N GLN A 5 26.14 -2.96 9.98
CA GLN A 5 25.21 -4.00 10.44
C GLN A 5 23.78 -3.78 9.92
N SER A 6 23.31 -2.53 9.84
CA SER A 6 22.02 -2.20 9.23
C SER A 6 21.96 -2.61 7.76
N TRP A 7 23.05 -2.37 7.01
CA TRP A 7 23.17 -2.82 5.62
C TRP A 7 23.20 -4.34 5.47
N LYS A 8 23.87 -5.06 6.38
CA LYS A 8 23.89 -6.53 6.37
C LYS A 8 22.50 -7.13 6.62
N PHE A 9 21.75 -6.58 7.58
CA PHE A 9 20.37 -6.97 7.85
C PHE A 9 19.44 -6.71 6.65
N LEU A 10 19.62 -5.54 6.01
CA LEU A 10 18.91 -5.16 4.78
C LEU A 10 19.18 -6.09 3.60
N LEU A 11 20.43 -6.50 3.41
CA LEU A 11 20.82 -7.45 2.36
C LEU A 11 20.30 -8.87 2.62
N SER A 12 20.18 -9.29 3.89
CA SER A 12 19.62 -10.60 4.23
C SER A 12 18.09 -10.70 4.03
N ASN A 13 17.39 -9.57 3.98
CA ASN A 13 15.93 -9.50 3.76
C ASN A 13 15.59 -8.66 2.52
N SER A 14 16.50 -8.55 1.55
CA SER A 14 16.38 -7.60 0.43
C SER A 14 15.14 -7.82 -0.44
N ILE A 15 14.58 -9.02 -0.43
CA ILE A 15 13.34 -9.37 -1.15
C ILE A 15 12.13 -8.63 -0.56
N HIS A 16 12.16 -8.31 0.74
CA HIS A 16 11.04 -7.68 1.42
C HIS A 16 10.95 -6.16 1.26
N TYR A 17 11.91 -5.57 0.56
CA TYR A 17 12.03 -4.14 0.44
C TYR A 17 12.18 -3.72 -1.02
N ALA A 18 11.62 -2.56 -1.34
CA ALA A 18 11.73 -1.93 -2.64
C ALA A 18 11.99 -0.44 -2.50
N LEU A 19 12.61 0.14 -3.53
CA LEU A 19 12.88 1.57 -3.61
C LEU A 19 11.64 2.31 -4.11
N ARG A 20 11.34 3.44 -3.47
CA ARG A 20 10.31 4.37 -3.90
C ARG A 20 10.86 5.76 -4.11
N TYR A 21 10.29 6.45 -5.09
CA TYR A 21 10.52 7.87 -5.33
C TYR A 21 9.94 8.69 -4.18
N ASP A 22 10.73 9.59 -3.60
CA ASP A 22 10.30 10.43 -2.48
C ASP A 22 9.19 11.43 -2.88
N ASP A 23 9.26 11.95 -4.11
CA ASP A 23 8.36 12.97 -4.64
C ASP A 23 7.03 12.42 -5.17
N THR A 24 7.05 11.22 -5.75
CA THR A 24 5.87 10.62 -6.41
C THR A 24 5.33 9.38 -5.72
N ASN A 25 6.01 8.86 -4.70
CA ASN A 25 5.65 7.63 -3.99
C ASN A 25 5.59 6.36 -4.87
N LYS A 26 6.00 6.44 -6.14
CA LYS A 26 6.00 5.32 -7.08
C LYS A 26 7.16 4.38 -6.80
N PHE A 27 6.97 3.09 -7.09
CA PHE A 27 8.05 2.12 -7.00
C PHE A 27 9.03 2.24 -8.16
N VAL A 28 10.31 2.02 -7.85
CA VAL A 28 11.35 1.84 -8.86
C VAL A 28 11.29 0.41 -9.36
N THR A 29 10.98 0.23 -10.64
CA THR A 29 10.97 -1.07 -11.32
C THR A 29 12.18 -1.21 -12.24
N GLU A 30 12.46 -2.44 -12.70
CA GLU A 30 13.52 -2.69 -13.70
C GLU A 30 13.29 -1.92 -15.02
N GLN A 31 12.04 -1.59 -15.34
CA GLN A 31 11.70 -0.87 -16.57
C GLN A 31 12.13 0.60 -16.53
N ILE A 32 12.07 1.22 -15.34
CA ILE A 32 12.33 2.66 -15.16
C ILE A 32 13.66 2.95 -14.47
N CYS A 33 14.35 1.93 -13.95
CA CYS A 33 15.63 2.11 -13.24
C CYS A 33 16.70 2.77 -14.12
N TYR A 34 16.67 2.55 -15.44
CA TYR A 34 17.58 3.16 -16.41
C TYR A 34 17.28 4.64 -16.71
N GLN A 35 16.12 5.14 -16.28
CA GLN A 35 15.64 6.50 -16.55
C GLN A 35 15.76 7.42 -15.32
N ILE A 36 16.39 6.94 -14.25
CA ILE A 36 16.55 7.69 -13.01
C ILE A 36 17.45 8.91 -13.24
N PRO A 37 16.98 10.15 -13.00
CA PRO A 37 17.80 11.34 -13.10
C PRO A 37 18.83 11.41 -11.98
N THR A 38 19.93 12.09 -12.23
CA THR A 38 20.97 12.36 -11.22
C THR A 38 20.37 13.18 -10.07
N CYS A 39 20.81 12.91 -8.83
CA CYS A 39 20.32 13.53 -7.60
C CYS A 39 18.86 13.19 -7.23
N GLN A 40 18.26 12.16 -7.85
CA GLN A 40 16.98 11.64 -7.39
C GLN A 40 17.11 11.04 -5.97
N VAL A 41 16.17 11.42 -5.10
CA VAL A 41 16.08 10.86 -3.75
C VAL A 41 15.08 9.70 -3.75
N PHE A 42 15.50 8.62 -3.11
CA PHE A 42 14.70 7.44 -2.89
C PHE A 42 14.63 7.13 -1.41
N TYR A 43 13.55 6.49 -1.01
CA TYR A 43 13.46 5.88 0.30
C TYR A 43 13.17 4.39 0.15
N LEU A 44 13.60 3.63 1.16
CA LEU A 44 13.34 2.21 1.22
C LEU A 44 11.99 1.96 1.87
N SER A 45 11.16 1.16 1.21
CA SER A 45 9.82 0.78 1.65
C SER A 45 9.65 -0.73 1.59
N LEU A 46 8.56 -1.26 2.14
CA LEU A 46 8.17 -2.64 1.90
C LEU A 46 7.97 -2.89 0.40
N SER A 47 8.23 -4.12 -0.04
CA SER A 47 7.83 -4.58 -1.37
C SER A 47 6.30 -4.43 -1.56
N HIS A 48 5.81 -4.42 -2.82
CA HIS A 48 4.37 -4.44 -3.09
C HIS A 48 3.67 -5.57 -2.34
N GLU A 49 4.21 -6.79 -2.46
CA GLU A 49 3.67 -7.99 -1.87
C GLU A 49 3.58 -7.88 -0.34
N ASP A 50 4.66 -7.44 0.31
CA ASP A 50 4.67 -7.30 1.77
C ASP A 50 3.78 -6.14 2.25
N GLU A 51 3.71 -5.04 1.49
CA GLU A 51 2.81 -3.93 1.81
C GLU A 51 1.34 -4.36 1.71
N ILE A 52 0.98 -5.14 0.70
CA ILE A 52 -0.36 -5.71 0.54
C ILE A 52 -0.65 -6.67 1.70
N GLN A 53 0.26 -7.60 2.00
CA GLN A 53 0.08 -8.57 3.09
C GLN A 53 -0.07 -7.88 4.45
N ASP A 54 0.73 -6.84 4.72
CA ASP A 54 0.62 -6.00 5.91
C ASP A 54 -0.76 -5.35 5.98
N ILE A 55 -1.22 -4.70 4.91
CA ILE A 55 -2.55 -4.08 4.85
C ILE A 55 -3.67 -5.11 5.04
N LEU A 56 -3.64 -6.24 4.33
CA LEU A 56 -4.67 -7.29 4.44
C LEU A 56 -4.74 -7.89 5.84
N LYS A 57 -3.59 -8.06 6.51
CA LYS A 57 -3.53 -8.51 7.89
C LYS A 57 -4.25 -7.55 8.83
N TYR A 58 -4.15 -6.24 8.60
CA TYR A 58 -4.91 -5.26 9.38
C TYR A 58 -6.40 -5.24 9.01
N LEU A 59 -6.74 -5.26 7.73
CA LEU A 59 -8.14 -5.26 7.27
C LEU A 59 -8.91 -6.52 7.71
N SER A 60 -8.21 -7.62 7.93
CA SER A 60 -8.77 -8.87 8.46
C SER A 60 -8.81 -8.94 9.99
N SER A 61 -8.18 -7.99 10.70
CA SER A 61 -8.19 -7.94 12.15
C SER A 61 -9.54 -7.46 12.70
N ASN A 62 -9.97 -8.00 13.83
CA ASN A 62 -11.22 -7.60 14.50
C ASN A 62 -11.08 -6.28 15.29
N ASP A 63 -9.91 -5.64 15.30
CA ASP A 63 -9.65 -4.38 16.00
C ASP A 63 -9.85 -3.19 15.04
N TYR A 64 -11.11 -2.99 14.66
CA TYR A 64 -11.51 -2.00 13.66
C TYR A 64 -11.31 -0.53 14.08
N GLN A 65 -11.01 -0.27 15.36
CA GLN A 65 -11.08 1.08 15.93
C GLN A 65 -9.77 1.85 15.89
N ARG A 66 -8.63 1.18 16.09
CA ARG A 66 -7.36 1.88 16.36
C ARG A 66 -6.39 1.92 15.17
N TYR A 67 -6.44 0.90 14.31
CA TYR A 67 -5.44 0.71 13.25
C TYR A 67 -5.93 1.09 11.85
N ASN A 68 -7.22 1.39 11.76
CA ASN A 68 -7.94 1.24 10.51
C ASN A 68 -7.87 2.54 9.67
N LEU A 69 -7.76 3.73 10.31
CA LEU A 69 -7.62 5.00 9.58
C LEU A 69 -6.24 5.12 8.92
N THR A 70 -5.16 4.85 9.65
CA THR A 70 -3.79 4.90 9.12
C THR A 70 -3.58 3.85 8.01
N VAL A 71 -4.15 2.66 8.16
CA VAL A 71 -4.09 1.62 7.13
C VAL A 71 -4.88 2.03 5.89
N LEU A 72 -6.06 2.64 6.04
CA LEU A 72 -6.81 3.17 4.90
C LEU A 72 -6.14 4.38 4.25
N GLU A 73 -5.43 5.21 5.00
CA GLU A 73 -4.60 6.28 4.44
C GLU A 73 -3.45 5.73 3.60
N ARG A 74 -2.77 4.70 4.11
CA ARG A 74 -1.74 3.97 3.37
C ARG A 74 -2.32 3.33 2.12
N LEU A 75 -3.44 2.63 2.23
CA LEU A 75 -4.13 2.00 1.12
C LEU A 75 -4.59 3.01 0.06
N LYS A 76 -5.07 4.18 0.49
CA LYS A 76 -5.47 5.28 -0.41
C LYS A 76 -4.30 5.72 -1.29
N LEU A 77 -3.13 5.92 -0.69
CA LEU A 77 -1.91 6.34 -1.39
C LEU A 77 -1.35 5.21 -2.25
N ALA A 78 -1.26 4.00 -1.71
CA ALA A 78 -0.75 2.84 -2.43
C ALA A 78 -1.65 2.47 -3.63
N GLY A 79 -2.97 2.64 -3.48
CA GLY A 79 -3.94 2.38 -4.54
C GLY A 79 -3.85 3.32 -5.74
N GLU A 80 -3.08 4.42 -5.66
CA GLU A 80 -2.76 5.27 -6.83
C GLU A 80 -1.75 4.60 -7.77
N ASP A 81 -0.93 3.67 -7.25
CA ASP A 81 -0.03 2.85 -8.05
C ASP A 81 -0.79 1.71 -8.72
N GLU A 82 -0.64 1.58 -10.04
CA GLU A 82 -1.33 0.59 -10.86
C GLU A 82 -0.91 -0.85 -10.52
N THR A 83 0.38 -1.06 -10.27
CA THR A 83 0.94 -2.39 -9.96
C THR A 83 0.40 -2.86 -8.61
N PHE A 84 0.45 -1.97 -7.62
CA PHE A 84 -0.14 -2.24 -6.31
C PHE A 84 -1.64 -2.55 -6.41
N ALA A 85 -2.41 -1.73 -7.13
CA ALA A 85 -3.86 -1.91 -7.25
C ALA A 85 -4.21 -3.27 -7.86
N LEU A 86 -3.48 -3.70 -8.89
CA LEU A 86 -3.63 -5.01 -9.52
C LEU A 86 -3.37 -6.16 -8.56
N GLU A 87 -2.20 -6.16 -7.92
CA GLU A 87 -1.81 -7.22 -6.99
C GLU A 87 -2.77 -7.28 -5.80
N PHE A 88 -3.24 -6.13 -5.30
CA PHE A 88 -4.21 -6.05 -4.22
C PHE A 88 -5.55 -6.71 -4.59
N VAL A 89 -6.03 -6.50 -5.83
CA VAL A 89 -7.25 -7.15 -6.33
C VAL A 89 -7.04 -8.66 -6.49
N GLN A 90 -5.91 -9.08 -7.05
CA GLN A 90 -5.55 -10.50 -7.20
C GLN A 90 -5.49 -11.24 -5.86
N GLN A 91 -5.08 -10.55 -4.80
CA GLN A 91 -5.06 -11.08 -3.43
C GLN A 91 -6.40 -10.97 -2.69
N ASN A 92 -7.52 -10.77 -3.41
CA ASN A 92 -8.88 -10.62 -2.86
C ASN A 92 -9.05 -9.43 -1.91
N GLY A 93 -8.23 -8.38 -2.02
CA GLY A 93 -8.26 -7.24 -1.12
C GLY A 93 -9.59 -6.47 -1.11
N LEU A 94 -10.27 -6.42 -2.26
CA LEU A 94 -11.61 -5.81 -2.37
C LEU A 94 -12.64 -6.44 -1.43
N GLN A 95 -12.56 -7.76 -1.20
CA GLN A 95 -13.48 -8.45 -0.31
C GLN A 95 -13.37 -7.92 1.13
N TYR A 96 -12.16 -7.60 1.58
CA TYR A 96 -11.93 -7.06 2.92
C TYR A 96 -12.46 -5.62 3.04
N LEU A 97 -12.30 -4.81 1.99
CA LEU A 97 -12.89 -3.45 1.96
C LEU A 97 -14.41 -3.48 1.98
N LEU A 98 -15.04 -4.39 1.22
CA LEU A 98 -16.48 -4.56 1.24
C LEU A 98 -16.97 -5.08 2.60
N LYS A 99 -16.23 -5.99 3.24
CA LYS A 99 -16.52 -6.41 4.62
C LYS A 99 -16.55 -5.21 5.57
N LEU A 100 -15.60 -4.27 5.45
CA LEU A 100 -15.60 -3.05 6.26
C LEU A 100 -16.86 -2.19 6.06
N PHE A 101 -17.43 -2.14 4.85
CA PHE A 101 -18.72 -1.46 4.62
C PHE A 101 -19.90 -2.18 5.27
N THR A 102 -19.89 -3.51 5.20
CA THR A 102 -21.03 -4.34 5.62
C THR A 102 -21.02 -4.70 7.10
N HIS A 103 -19.88 -4.61 7.79
CA HIS A 103 -19.76 -4.96 9.20
C HIS A 103 -20.31 -3.82 10.08
N ASP A 104 -21.63 -3.88 10.27
CA ASP A 104 -22.46 -3.29 11.33
C ASP A 104 -22.26 -1.81 11.63
N GLY A 105 -23.12 -0.94 11.05
CA GLY A 105 -23.80 0.20 11.70
C GLY A 105 -23.02 1.25 12.51
N LYS A 106 -21.71 1.07 12.68
CA LYS A 106 -20.78 1.83 13.53
C LYS A 106 -19.89 2.74 12.70
N LEU A 107 -19.85 2.56 11.36
CA LEU A 107 -19.28 3.53 10.42
C LEU A 107 -19.87 4.94 10.61
N ASN A 108 -21.11 5.04 11.10
CA ASN A 108 -21.77 6.31 11.42
C ASN A 108 -21.07 7.11 12.54
N ASN A 109 -20.19 6.48 13.35
CA ASN A 109 -19.40 7.19 14.35
C ASN A 109 -18.01 7.63 13.84
N TYR A 110 -17.70 7.38 12.57
CA TYR A 110 -16.38 7.66 12.01
C TYR A 110 -16.50 8.46 10.71
N GLU A 111 -16.94 9.72 10.82
CA GLU A 111 -17.05 10.67 9.70
C GLU A 111 -15.75 10.77 8.86
N ASN A 112 -14.59 10.52 9.46
CA ASN A 112 -13.29 10.52 8.79
C ASN A 112 -12.92 9.19 8.10
N PHE A 113 -13.72 8.13 8.24
CA PHE A 113 -13.33 6.79 7.80
C PHE A 113 -13.83 6.46 6.40
N THR A 114 -15.11 6.76 6.16
CA THR A 114 -15.80 6.54 4.90
C THR A 114 -15.12 7.23 3.71
N PRO A 115 -14.63 8.49 3.81
CA PRO A 115 -13.95 9.14 2.69
C PRO A 115 -12.66 8.43 2.26
N HIS A 116 -11.86 7.94 3.22
CA HIS A 116 -10.60 7.26 2.93
C HIS A 116 -10.83 5.88 2.30
N LEU A 117 -11.84 5.17 2.80
CA LEU A 117 -12.26 3.89 2.25
C LEU A 117 -12.80 4.02 0.83
N LEU A 118 -13.71 4.97 0.58
CA LEU A 118 -14.24 5.25 -0.75
C LEU A 118 -13.15 5.72 -1.72
N ARG A 119 -12.22 6.56 -1.27
CA ARG A 119 -11.11 7.02 -2.11
C ARG A 119 -10.15 5.89 -2.45
N SER A 120 -9.85 5.01 -1.49
CA SER A 120 -9.05 3.81 -1.73
C SER A 120 -9.69 2.91 -2.78
N LEU A 121 -10.99 2.62 -2.63
CA LEU A 121 -11.75 1.85 -3.61
C LEU A 121 -11.73 2.49 -4.99
N HIS A 122 -11.99 3.79 -5.07
CA HIS A 122 -11.97 4.54 -6.32
C HIS A 122 -10.62 4.43 -7.03
N ASN A 123 -9.52 4.65 -6.32
CA ASN A 123 -8.17 4.56 -6.89
C ASN A 123 -7.88 3.15 -7.42
N ILE A 124 -8.18 2.11 -6.63
CA ILE A 124 -8.01 0.70 -7.03
C ILE A 124 -8.86 0.36 -8.27
N MET A 125 -10.12 0.79 -8.30
CA MET A 125 -11.03 0.49 -9.39
C MET A 125 -10.68 1.20 -10.70
N ILE A 126 -10.22 2.46 -10.64
CA ILE A 126 -9.76 3.18 -11.84
C ILE A 126 -8.55 2.48 -12.46
N ASN A 127 -7.58 2.11 -11.62
CA ASN A 127 -6.39 1.42 -12.09
C ASN A 127 -6.70 0.03 -12.66
N GLN A 128 -7.73 -0.65 -12.16
CA GLN A 128 -8.21 -1.90 -12.77
C GLN A 128 -8.84 -1.70 -14.16
N GLN A 129 -9.56 -0.60 -14.37
CA GLN A 129 -10.23 -0.31 -15.65
C GLN A 129 -9.26 0.12 -16.75
N ALA A 130 -8.11 0.68 -16.41
CA ALA A 130 -7.09 1.09 -17.36
C ALA A 130 -6.44 -0.08 -18.15
N ILE A 131 -6.72 -1.32 -17.73
CA ILE A 131 -6.08 -2.56 -18.21
C ILE A 131 -7.01 -3.35 -19.17
N HIS A 132 -8.25 -2.87 -19.36
CA HIS A 132 -9.22 -3.42 -20.31
C HIS A 132 -9.48 -2.45 -21.46
#